data_AF-A0A8X6F2N9-F1
#
_entry.id   AF-A0A8X6F2N9-F1
#
_cell.length_a   1.000
_cell.length_b   1.000
_cell.length_c   1.000
_cell.angle_alpha   90.00
_cell.angle_beta   90.00
_cell.angle_gamma   90.00
#
_symmetry.space_group_name_H-M   'P 1'
#
loop_
_entity.id
_entity.type
_entity.pdbx_description
1 polymer ?
#
loop_
_entity_poly.entity_id
_entity_poly.type
_entity_poly.pdbx_seq_one_letter_code
_entity_poly.pdbx_strand_id
1 'polypeptide(L)'
;MTQDPEKKDKTVYRLVLTGGPCSGKTTGQARLCTFFENLGWKVYRVPEAATVLLNGGVRFPDLTPNEAEKFQENLLKTMMAMEETYFSLASTCNRNCLVICDRGTMDAAAFIPKEVWEKMLQGNGWNAVQLRDNRYNQVVHLITAANGAEEFYNVEDNSCRTEGLDLARERDLRAAEAWVGHPYIDVIDNSTDFDTKLRRLIASVCRRIGIDTGDRLATNSHKLKFLVSSLAPDDMFPPFQDFEVVHDYLVTSSPKIQARLRKRGQNGNWSYMHTQRRRDVDSQVIEVKRQITHRDYINMLSQRDEKHHRVLKLRRCFMLNNMYMQMDIYKGPCHPRCEGLILLETYTTLKGSELIGRLPAFLNVTKEVTGNPSYSMFNLSFKAEWTPRKLKNENNCVDGAYTTIIQN
;
A
#
# COMPACT_ATOMS: atom_id res chain seq x y z
N MET A 1 -28.98 -30.80 -17.72
CA MET A 1 -28.04 -29.80 -18.26
C MET A 1 -28.03 -28.63 -17.30
N THR A 2 -27.18 -28.70 -16.28
CA THR A 2 -26.93 -27.61 -15.34
C THR A 2 -26.11 -26.55 -16.07
N GLN A 3 -26.68 -25.36 -16.21
CA GLN A 3 -25.99 -24.19 -16.75
C GLN A 3 -24.78 -23.89 -15.86
N ASP A 4 -23.59 -23.93 -16.45
CA ASP A 4 -22.36 -23.44 -15.84
C ASP A 4 -22.57 -21.98 -15.41
N PRO A 5 -22.22 -21.58 -14.17
CA PRO A 5 -22.29 -20.19 -13.78
C PRO A 5 -21.35 -19.38 -14.67
N GLU A 6 -21.86 -18.29 -15.26
CA GLU A 6 -21.14 -17.37 -16.15
C GLU A 6 -19.66 -17.24 -15.79
N LYS A 7 -18.76 -17.77 -16.64
CA LYS A 7 -17.33 -17.49 -16.58
C LYS A 7 -17.17 -15.98 -16.77
N LYS A 8 -17.07 -15.22 -15.67
CA LYS A 8 -16.61 -13.83 -15.72
C LYS A 8 -15.27 -13.80 -16.46
N ASP A 9 -15.19 -13.01 -17.52
CA ASP A 9 -13.94 -12.81 -18.24
C ASP A 9 -12.87 -12.30 -17.28
N LYS A 10 -11.77 -13.04 -17.21
CA LYS A 10 -10.62 -12.70 -16.38
C LYS A 10 -10.01 -11.40 -16.88
N THR A 11 -9.83 -10.43 -15.99
CA THR A 11 -9.19 -9.16 -16.34
C THR A 11 -7.69 -9.23 -16.04
N VAL A 12 -6.85 -8.92 -17.02
CA VAL A 12 -5.43 -8.59 -16.80
C VAL A 12 -5.28 -7.09 -16.99
N TYR A 13 -4.99 -6.37 -15.91
CA TYR A 13 -4.86 -4.92 -15.91
C TYR A 13 -3.40 -4.52 -15.70
N ARG A 14 -2.83 -3.83 -16.68
CA ARG A 14 -1.42 -3.41 -16.74
C ARG A 14 -1.32 -1.94 -16.37
N LEU A 15 -0.74 -1.67 -15.21
CA LEU A 15 -0.64 -0.35 -14.60
C LEU A 15 0.81 0.09 -14.54
N VAL A 16 1.13 1.27 -15.09
CA VAL A 16 2.42 1.93 -14.85
C VAL A 16 2.28 2.91 -13.70
N LEU A 17 3.22 2.85 -12.75
CA LEU A 17 3.44 3.94 -11.80
C LEU A 17 4.72 4.68 -12.19
N THR A 18 4.57 5.96 -12.55
CA THR A 18 5.66 6.85 -12.91
C THR A 18 5.72 8.05 -11.95
N GLY A 19 6.80 8.83 -12.03
CA GLY A 19 7.05 9.98 -11.17
C GLY A 19 8.53 10.16 -10.84
N GLY A 20 8.87 11.35 -10.35
CA GLY A 20 10.20 11.70 -9.87
C GLY A 20 10.61 10.97 -8.59
N PRO A 21 11.83 11.21 -8.08
CA PRO A 21 12.27 10.68 -6.79
C PRO A 21 11.35 11.16 -5.66
N CYS A 22 11.17 10.37 -4.61
CA CYS A 22 10.29 10.71 -3.46
C CYS A 22 8.81 11.00 -3.80
N SER A 23 8.29 10.51 -4.94
CA SER A 23 6.88 10.64 -5.31
C SER A 23 5.91 9.74 -4.52
N GLY A 24 6.43 8.71 -3.86
CA GLY A 24 5.65 7.73 -3.11
C GLY A 24 5.32 6.45 -3.88
N LYS A 25 5.94 6.19 -5.05
CA LYS A 25 5.71 4.98 -5.88
C LYS A 25 5.80 3.68 -5.09
N THR A 26 6.90 3.42 -4.38
CA THR A 26 7.11 2.17 -3.62
C THR A 26 5.98 1.94 -2.60
N THR A 27 5.63 2.97 -1.84
CA THR A 27 4.50 2.94 -0.91
C THR A 27 3.17 2.71 -1.64
N GLY A 28 2.95 3.39 -2.77
CA GLY A 28 1.77 3.26 -3.62
C GLY A 28 1.59 1.84 -4.18
N GLN A 29 2.65 1.22 -4.68
CA GLN A 29 2.65 -0.17 -5.12
C GLN A 29 2.23 -1.11 -4.00
N ALA A 30 2.78 -0.95 -2.79
CA ALA A 30 2.44 -1.80 -1.66
C ALA A 30 0.98 -1.62 -1.21
N ARG A 31 0.44 -0.39 -1.27
CA ARG A 31 -0.96 -0.10 -0.99
C ARG A 31 -1.91 -0.67 -2.03
N LEU A 32 -1.58 -0.54 -3.32
CA LEU A 32 -2.32 -1.17 -4.41
C LEU A 32 -2.31 -2.69 -4.25
N CYS A 33 -1.14 -3.29 -4.02
CA CYS A 33 -0.99 -4.72 -3.80
C CYS A 33 -1.92 -5.22 -2.68
N THR A 34 -1.79 -4.61 -1.50
CA THR A 34 -2.63 -4.96 -0.34
C THR A 34 -4.12 -4.78 -0.63
N PHE A 35 -4.50 -3.70 -1.32
CA PHE A 35 -5.90 -3.41 -1.62
C PHE A 35 -6.50 -4.45 -2.59
N PHE A 36 -5.84 -4.69 -3.72
CA PHE A 36 -6.31 -5.61 -4.76
C PHE A 36 -6.26 -7.08 -4.31
N GLU A 37 -5.24 -7.49 -3.57
CA GLU A 37 -5.20 -8.84 -2.98
C GLU A 37 -6.35 -9.07 -1.99
N ASN A 38 -6.74 -8.07 -1.20
CA ASN A 38 -7.91 -8.16 -0.33
C ASN A 38 -9.24 -8.21 -1.11
N LEU A 39 -9.26 -7.74 -2.37
CA LEU A 39 -10.39 -7.92 -3.29
C LEU A 39 -10.36 -9.29 -4.02
N GLY A 40 -9.38 -10.14 -3.71
CA GLY A 40 -9.22 -11.46 -4.34
C GLY A 40 -8.45 -11.46 -5.66
N TRP A 41 -7.87 -10.31 -6.06
CA TRP A 41 -7.04 -10.23 -7.26
C TRP A 41 -5.64 -10.81 -6.99
N LYS A 42 -5.00 -11.33 -8.03
CA LYS A 42 -3.57 -11.64 -8.01
C LYS A 42 -2.78 -10.41 -8.45
N VAL A 43 -1.82 -9.98 -7.65
CA VAL A 43 -0.98 -8.82 -8.00
C VAL A 43 0.43 -9.28 -8.36
N TYR A 44 0.93 -8.79 -9.49
CA TYR A 44 2.32 -8.93 -9.93
C TYR A 44 3.00 -7.56 -9.90
N ARG A 45 4.28 -7.54 -9.53
CA ARG A 45 5.11 -6.33 -9.54
C ARG A 45 6.29 -6.57 -10.45
N VAL A 46 6.39 -5.79 -11.52
CA VAL A 46 7.55 -5.81 -12.40
C VAL A 46 8.62 -4.93 -11.76
N PRO A 47 9.80 -5.49 -11.43
CA PRO A 47 10.88 -4.70 -10.83
C PRO A 47 11.43 -3.66 -11.81
N GLU A 48 11.98 -2.57 -11.28
CA GLU A 48 12.66 -1.55 -12.08
C GLU A 48 13.89 -2.15 -12.78
N ALA A 49 13.85 -2.26 -14.10
CA ALA A 49 14.92 -2.88 -14.90
C ALA A 49 16.27 -2.17 -14.71
N ALA A 50 16.26 -0.84 -14.51
CA ALA A 50 17.46 -0.06 -14.25
C ALA A 50 18.14 -0.51 -12.96
N THR A 51 17.37 -0.73 -11.88
CA THR A 51 17.90 -1.23 -10.62
C THR A 51 18.53 -2.62 -10.78
N VAL A 52 17.92 -3.50 -11.58
CA VAL A 52 18.46 -4.83 -11.84
C VAL A 52 19.81 -4.76 -12.55
N LEU A 53 19.94 -3.93 -13.60
CA LEU A 53 21.18 -3.80 -14.36
C LEU A 53 22.29 -3.07 -13.58
N LEU A 54 21.94 -2.01 -12.84
CA LEU A 54 22.91 -1.24 -12.04
C LEU A 54 23.46 -2.07 -10.88
N ASN A 55 22.61 -2.82 -10.18
CA ASN A 55 23.07 -3.75 -9.14
C ASN A 55 23.90 -4.91 -9.71
N GLY A 56 23.76 -5.20 -11.00
CA GLY A 56 24.59 -6.15 -11.74
C GLY A 56 26.00 -5.65 -12.07
N GLY A 57 26.36 -4.42 -11.68
CA GLY A 57 27.70 -3.86 -11.85
C GLY A 57 27.84 -2.81 -12.96
N VAL A 58 26.75 -2.45 -13.65
CA VAL A 58 26.79 -1.37 -14.64
C VAL A 58 26.92 -0.01 -13.96
N ARG A 59 27.88 0.80 -14.40
CA ARG A 59 28.15 2.14 -13.88
C ARG A 59 28.10 3.16 -15.00
N PHE A 60 27.12 4.05 -14.97
CA PHE A 60 26.97 5.11 -15.99
C PHE A 60 28.21 5.98 -16.23
N PRO A 61 28.97 6.40 -15.19
CA PRO A 61 30.16 7.23 -15.39
C PRO A 61 31.28 6.55 -16.20
N ASP A 62 31.26 5.22 -16.29
CA ASP A 62 32.30 4.43 -16.93
C ASP A 62 32.00 4.18 -18.42
N LEU A 63 30.85 4.64 -18.93
CA LEU A 63 30.39 4.40 -20.29
C LEU A 63 30.75 5.56 -21.24
N THR A 64 31.31 5.23 -22.40
CA THR A 64 31.40 6.17 -23.53
C THR A 64 29.99 6.53 -24.06
N PRO A 65 29.82 7.63 -24.82
CA PRO A 65 28.52 7.99 -25.38
C PRO A 65 27.84 6.86 -26.19
N ASN A 66 28.60 6.12 -27.00
CA ASN A 66 28.08 4.98 -27.76
C ASN A 66 27.67 3.81 -26.87
N GLU A 67 28.43 3.53 -25.81
CA GLU A 67 28.08 2.49 -24.83
C GLU A 67 26.86 2.89 -24.01
N ALA A 68 26.70 4.18 -23.71
CA ALA A 68 25.51 4.71 -23.06
C ALA A 68 24.27 4.55 -23.94
N GLU A 69 24.34 4.87 -25.24
CA GLU A 69 23.25 4.60 -26.19
C GLU A 69 22.88 3.11 -26.20
N LYS A 70 23.89 2.22 -26.29
CA LYS A 70 23.67 0.78 -26.31
C LYS A 70 23.11 0.26 -25.00
N PHE A 71 23.54 0.83 -23.88
CA PHE A 71 23.01 0.51 -22.56
C PHE A 71 21.53 0.87 -22.46
N GLN A 72 21.13 2.05 -22.92
CA GLN A 72 19.73 2.48 -22.90
C GLN A 72 18.84 1.58 -23.77
N GLU A 73 19.33 1.16 -24.94
CA GLU A 73 18.64 0.18 -25.78
C GLU A 73 18.45 -1.17 -25.07
N ASN A 74 19.49 -1.67 -24.40
CA ASN A 74 19.42 -2.92 -23.64
C ASN A 74 18.54 -2.80 -22.38
N LEU A 75 18.53 -1.63 -21.74
CA LEU A 75 17.65 -1.32 -20.62
C LEU A 75 16.19 -1.43 -21.05
N LEU A 76 15.82 -0.82 -22.18
CA LEU A 76 14.46 -0.89 -22.70
C LEU A 76 14.07 -2.31 -23.13
N LYS A 77 14.97 -3.06 -23.79
CA LYS A 77 14.76 -4.49 -24.11
C LYS A 77 14.51 -5.32 -22.86
N THR A 78 15.32 -5.11 -21.82
CA THR A 78 15.22 -5.83 -20.54
C THR A 78 13.89 -5.52 -19.86
N MET A 79 13.51 -4.24 -19.83
CA MET A 79 12.21 -3.80 -19.30
C MET A 79 11.06 -4.49 -20.01
N MET A 80 11.06 -4.47 -21.35
CA MET A 80 10.02 -5.12 -22.15
C MET A 80 9.95 -6.64 -21.91
N ALA A 81 11.11 -7.31 -21.78
CA ALA A 81 11.17 -8.75 -21.53
C ALA A 81 10.65 -9.13 -20.13
N MET A 82 11.00 -8.34 -19.10
CA MET A 82 10.46 -8.52 -17.75
C MET A 82 8.95 -8.35 -17.75
N GLU A 83 8.45 -7.26 -18.32
CA GLU A 83 7.01 -7.00 -18.43
C GLU A 83 6.27 -8.12 -19.16
N GLU A 84 6.77 -8.58 -20.30
CA GLU A 84 6.15 -9.66 -21.08
C GLU A 84 6.05 -10.96 -20.26
N THR A 85 7.09 -11.26 -19.48
CA THR A 85 7.09 -12.40 -18.57
C THR A 85 5.94 -12.30 -17.57
N TYR A 86 5.77 -11.14 -16.92
CA TYR A 86 4.68 -10.94 -15.96
C TYR A 86 3.30 -10.86 -16.63
N PHE A 87 3.19 -10.30 -17.83
CA PHE A 87 1.93 -10.26 -18.59
C PHE A 87 1.49 -11.66 -19.01
N SER A 88 2.42 -12.51 -19.43
CA SER A 88 2.17 -13.93 -19.74
C SER A 88 1.74 -14.70 -18.48
N LEU A 89 2.46 -14.55 -17.36
CA LEU A 89 2.08 -15.14 -16.08
C LEU A 89 0.69 -14.69 -15.61
N ALA A 90 0.37 -13.41 -15.75
CA ALA A 90 -0.95 -12.88 -15.42
C ALA A 90 -2.04 -13.48 -16.33
N SER A 91 -1.77 -13.64 -17.62
CA SER A 91 -2.71 -14.20 -18.59
C SER A 91 -3.02 -15.68 -18.34
N THR A 92 -2.09 -16.42 -17.73
CA THR A 92 -2.30 -17.83 -17.34
C THR A 92 -2.97 -17.99 -15.96
N CYS A 93 -3.13 -16.91 -15.20
CA CYS A 93 -3.78 -16.96 -13.89
C CYS A 93 -5.30 -17.17 -14.03
N ASN A 94 -5.88 -17.93 -13.08
CA ASN A 94 -7.33 -18.18 -13.00
C ASN A 94 -8.09 -17.10 -12.21
N ARG A 95 -7.44 -15.98 -11.87
CA ARG A 95 -8.01 -14.85 -11.12
C ARG A 95 -7.78 -13.57 -11.90
N ASN A 96 -8.53 -12.51 -11.56
CA ASN A 96 -8.21 -11.18 -12.05
C ASN A 96 -6.80 -10.79 -11.60
N CYS A 97 -6.04 -10.18 -12.50
CA CYS A 97 -4.66 -9.82 -12.29
C CYS A 97 -4.44 -8.32 -12.43
N LEU A 98 -3.72 -7.74 -11.46
CA LEU A 98 -3.12 -6.41 -11.58
C LEU A 98 -1.61 -6.60 -11.75
N VAL A 99 -1.05 -6.11 -12.85
CA VAL A 99 0.40 -6.08 -13.09
C VAL A 99 0.85 -4.64 -12.93
N ILE A 100 1.66 -4.37 -11.90
CA ILE A 100 2.19 -3.03 -11.61
C ILE A 100 3.62 -2.94 -12.13
N CYS A 101 3.86 -2.06 -13.09
CA CYS A 101 5.19 -1.72 -13.58
C CYS A 101 5.74 -0.52 -12.79
N ASP A 102 6.85 -0.72 -12.10
CA ASP A 102 7.62 0.38 -11.50
C ASP A 102 8.42 1.07 -12.60
N ARG A 103 7.84 2.15 -13.15
CA ARG A 103 8.18 2.74 -14.46
C ARG A 103 7.83 1.84 -15.64
N GLY A 104 7.49 2.45 -16.77
CA GLY A 104 7.21 1.76 -18.03
C GLY A 104 8.16 2.19 -19.13
N THR A 105 7.96 1.68 -20.35
CA THR A 105 8.88 1.87 -21.49
C THR A 105 9.12 3.33 -21.83
N MET A 106 8.13 4.20 -21.64
CA MET A 106 8.29 5.63 -21.93
C MET A 106 9.12 6.34 -20.87
N ASP A 107 9.22 5.86 -19.63
CA ASP A 107 10.12 6.43 -18.63
C ASP A 107 11.59 6.40 -19.08
N ALA A 108 11.97 5.43 -19.93
CA ALA A 108 13.32 5.40 -20.51
C ALA A 108 13.59 6.63 -21.39
N ALA A 109 12.58 7.15 -22.09
CA ALA A 109 12.71 8.34 -22.94
C ALA A 109 13.01 9.61 -22.12
N ALA A 110 12.63 9.67 -20.85
CA ALA A 110 12.88 10.83 -19.99
C ALA A 110 14.38 11.07 -19.71
N PHE A 111 15.23 10.06 -19.92
CA PHE A 111 16.67 10.09 -19.62
C PHE A 111 17.55 10.15 -20.87
N ILE A 112 16.96 10.23 -22.07
CA ILE A 112 17.66 10.10 -23.34
C ILE A 112 17.33 11.31 -24.24
N PRO A 113 18.32 11.90 -24.94
CA PRO A 113 18.05 12.92 -25.95
C PRO A 113 17.07 12.41 -27.02
N LYS A 114 16.22 13.30 -27.54
CA LYS A 114 15.16 12.94 -28.48
C LYS A 114 15.70 12.27 -29.75
N GLU A 115 16.83 12.74 -30.26
CA GLU A 115 17.48 12.22 -31.46
C GLU A 115 17.95 10.76 -31.26
N VAL A 116 18.49 10.47 -30.08
CA VAL A 116 18.92 9.12 -29.69
C VAL A 116 17.71 8.21 -29.52
N TRP A 117 16.63 8.71 -28.91
CA TRP A 117 15.38 7.96 -28.76
C TRP A 117 14.77 7.58 -30.12
N GLU A 118 14.69 8.53 -31.06
CA GLU A 118 14.14 8.27 -32.40
C GLU A 118 15.01 7.27 -33.19
N LYS A 119 16.33 7.41 -33.14
CA LYS A 119 17.28 6.45 -33.72
C LYS A 119 17.09 5.05 -33.14
N MET A 120 16.91 4.94 -31.82
CA MET A 120 16.69 3.67 -31.13
C MET A 120 15.36 3.02 -31.53
N LEU A 121 14.28 3.80 -31.65
CA LEU A 121 12.98 3.30 -32.13
C LEU A 121 13.10 2.73 -33.54
N GLN A 122 13.68 3.50 -34.47
CA GLN A 122 13.87 3.09 -35.86
C GLN A 122 14.75 1.83 -35.98
N GLY A 123 15.89 1.81 -35.27
CA GLY A 123 16.84 0.70 -35.32
C GLY A 123 16.29 -0.63 -34.79
N ASN A 124 15.25 -0.59 -33.95
CA ASN A 124 14.61 -1.79 -33.39
C ASN A 124 13.22 -2.09 -33.98
N GLY A 125 12.74 -1.28 -34.92
CA GLY A 125 11.38 -1.41 -35.45
C GLY A 125 10.28 -1.13 -34.40
N TRP A 126 10.61 -0.37 -33.36
CA TRP A 126 9.64 0.05 -32.35
C TRP A 126 8.92 1.31 -32.78
N ASN A 127 7.71 1.50 -32.26
CA ASN A 127 6.96 2.73 -32.44
C ASN A 127 6.31 3.15 -31.13
N ALA A 128 6.12 4.46 -30.98
CA ALA A 128 5.62 5.04 -29.75
C ALA A 128 4.20 4.56 -29.38
N VAL A 129 3.33 4.26 -30.36
CA VAL A 129 1.97 3.77 -30.07
C VAL A 129 2.01 2.40 -29.41
N GLN A 130 2.86 1.48 -29.89
CA GLN A 130 3.00 0.17 -29.26
C GLN A 130 3.63 0.24 -27.88
N LEU A 131 4.63 1.12 -27.69
CA LEU A 131 5.29 1.28 -26.39
C LEU A 131 4.42 2.03 -25.37
N ARG A 132 3.73 3.09 -25.81
CA ARG A 132 2.91 3.95 -24.96
C ARG A 132 1.51 3.37 -24.78
N ASP A 133 0.74 3.23 -25.85
CA ASP A 133 -0.73 3.08 -25.79
C ASP A 133 -1.18 1.63 -25.64
N ASN A 134 -0.63 0.72 -26.45
CA ASN A 134 -1.15 -0.65 -26.51
C ASN A 134 -0.60 -1.57 -25.41
N ARG A 135 0.50 -1.15 -24.77
CA ARG A 135 1.20 -1.97 -23.78
C ARG A 135 0.57 -1.88 -22.39
N TYR A 136 0.02 -0.72 -22.04
CA TYR A 136 -0.49 -0.43 -20.70
C TYR A 136 -1.96 -0.03 -20.75
N ASN A 137 -2.74 -0.46 -19.76
CA ASN A 137 -4.13 -0.04 -19.65
C ASN A 137 -4.25 1.35 -19.02
N GLN A 138 -3.31 1.70 -18.12
CA GLN A 138 -3.30 2.98 -17.42
C GLN A 138 -1.89 3.35 -16.98
N VAL A 139 -1.64 4.65 -17.00
CA VAL A 139 -0.43 5.26 -16.44
C VAL A 139 -0.86 6.19 -15.31
N VAL A 140 -0.23 6.06 -14.13
CA VAL A 140 -0.45 6.99 -13.02
C VAL A 140 0.85 7.67 -12.67
N HIS A 141 0.88 9.00 -12.86
CA HIS A 141 1.99 9.85 -12.47
C HIS A 141 1.80 10.35 -11.04
N LEU A 142 2.71 9.98 -10.15
CA LEU A 142 2.75 10.50 -8.79
C LEU A 142 3.73 11.68 -8.75
N ILE A 143 3.25 12.88 -8.45
CA ILE A 143 4.12 14.06 -8.34
C ILE A 143 5.11 13.88 -7.18
N THR A 144 6.39 14.20 -7.42
CA THR A 144 7.45 14.23 -6.41
C THR A 144 7.08 15.05 -5.18
N ALA A 145 7.48 14.62 -3.97
CA ALA A 145 7.34 15.46 -2.78
C ALA A 145 8.11 16.80 -2.91
N ALA A 146 9.11 16.89 -3.80
CA ALA A 146 9.79 18.15 -4.08
C ALA A 146 8.87 19.23 -4.71
N ASN A 147 7.64 18.91 -5.09
CA ASN A 147 6.69 19.85 -5.67
C ASN A 147 5.39 19.88 -4.84
N GLY A 148 5.24 20.89 -3.98
CA GLY A 148 4.05 21.09 -3.16
C GLY A 148 3.99 20.24 -1.88
N ALA A 149 5.10 19.63 -1.47
CA ALA A 149 5.25 18.88 -0.23
C ALA A 149 6.72 18.86 0.25
N GLU A 150 7.44 19.94 -0.01
CA GLU A 150 8.90 20.04 0.10
C GLU A 150 9.42 19.69 1.50
N GLU A 151 8.62 19.99 2.53
CA GLU A 151 8.88 19.64 3.93
C GLU A 151 9.08 18.13 4.16
N PHE A 152 8.56 17.28 3.27
CA PHE A 152 8.70 15.81 3.34
C PHE A 152 9.78 15.26 2.39
N TYR A 153 10.48 16.13 1.65
CA TYR A 153 11.57 15.73 0.77
C TYR A 153 12.89 15.64 1.55
N ASN A 154 13.05 14.57 2.33
CA ASN A 154 14.27 14.35 3.10
C ASN A 154 15.33 13.58 2.29
N VAL A 155 16.50 14.21 2.15
CA VAL A 155 17.70 13.65 1.49
C VAL A 155 18.53 12.82 2.48
N GLU A 156 18.47 13.14 3.78
CA GLU A 156 19.36 12.61 4.82
C GLU A 156 19.17 11.12 5.16
N ASP A 157 17.97 10.55 4.93
CA ASP A 157 17.63 9.17 5.34
C ASP A 157 17.81 8.12 4.23
N ASN A 158 18.32 8.49 3.05
CA ASN A 158 18.59 7.54 1.95
C ASN A 158 19.98 7.76 1.35
N SER A 159 20.89 6.82 1.59
CA SER A 159 22.23 6.74 1.00
C SER A 159 22.29 6.68 -0.53
N CYS A 160 21.14 6.62 -1.21
CA CYS A 160 21.02 6.64 -2.67
C CYS A 160 20.50 7.98 -3.24
N ARG A 161 20.30 9.01 -2.43
CA ARG A 161 19.73 10.30 -2.88
C ARG A 161 20.75 11.42 -2.78
N THR A 162 21.20 11.90 -3.94
CA THR A 162 22.19 12.99 -4.05
C THR A 162 21.59 14.27 -4.64
N GLU A 163 20.28 14.29 -4.86
CA GLU A 163 19.63 15.26 -5.77
C GLU A 163 18.78 16.24 -4.98
N GLY A 164 19.07 17.53 -5.15
CA GLY A 164 18.30 18.63 -4.57
C GLY A 164 16.89 18.75 -5.14
N LEU A 165 16.08 19.59 -4.50
CA LEU A 165 14.67 19.81 -4.85
C LEU A 165 14.46 20.14 -6.34
N ASP A 166 15.31 20.98 -6.93
CA ASP A 166 15.14 21.43 -8.31
C ASP A 166 15.36 20.31 -9.33
N LEU A 167 16.42 19.52 -9.14
CA LEU A 167 16.67 18.35 -9.98
C LEU A 167 15.57 17.29 -9.82
N ALA A 168 15.02 17.15 -8.61
CA ALA A 168 13.89 16.26 -8.37
C ALA A 168 12.61 16.70 -9.10
N ARG A 169 12.34 18.02 -9.14
CA ARG A 169 11.23 18.61 -9.90
C ARG A 169 11.42 18.44 -11.39
N GLU A 170 12.61 18.73 -11.91
CA GLU A 170 12.95 18.57 -13.33
C GLU A 170 12.73 17.12 -13.78
N ARG A 171 13.22 16.16 -12.99
CA ARG A 171 13.05 14.72 -13.29
C ARG A 171 11.60 14.26 -13.19
N ASP A 172 10.82 14.81 -12.27
CA ASP A 172 9.38 14.56 -12.19
C ASP A 172 8.67 15.06 -13.45
N LEU A 173 9.01 16.28 -13.90
CA LEU A 173 8.45 16.86 -15.11
C LEU A 173 8.79 16.02 -16.35
N ARG A 174 10.06 15.66 -16.55
CA ARG A 174 10.47 14.81 -17.69
C ARG A 174 9.78 13.45 -17.69
N ALA A 175 9.59 12.85 -16.51
CA ALA A 175 8.86 11.60 -16.39
C ALA A 175 7.38 11.78 -16.82
N ALA A 176 6.72 12.87 -16.42
CA ALA A 176 5.36 13.17 -16.86
C ALA A 176 5.29 13.42 -18.38
N GLU A 177 6.21 14.23 -18.92
CA GLU A 177 6.28 14.59 -20.33
C GLU A 177 6.46 13.37 -21.24
N ALA A 178 7.23 12.38 -20.79
CA ALA A 178 7.46 11.15 -21.56
C ALA A 178 6.17 10.35 -21.83
N TRP A 179 5.14 10.52 -20.99
CA TRP A 179 3.84 9.86 -21.13
C TRP A 179 2.78 10.72 -21.82
N VAL A 180 3.11 11.93 -22.26
CA VAL A 180 2.16 12.80 -22.97
C VAL A 180 1.60 12.09 -24.21
N GLY A 181 0.28 12.13 -24.33
CA GLY A 181 -0.49 11.48 -25.40
C GLY A 181 -1.00 10.07 -25.07
N HIS A 182 -0.64 9.46 -23.94
CA HIS A 182 -1.29 8.24 -23.50
C HIS A 182 -2.78 8.52 -23.18
N PRO A 183 -3.74 7.74 -23.70
CA PRO A 183 -5.18 8.05 -23.56
C PRO A 183 -5.69 7.96 -22.12
N TYR A 184 -5.03 7.16 -21.28
CA TYR A 184 -5.44 6.87 -19.91
C TYR A 184 -4.33 7.18 -18.90
N ILE A 185 -3.91 8.46 -18.86
CA ILE A 185 -3.01 8.97 -17.83
C ILE A 185 -3.81 9.64 -16.70
N ASP A 186 -3.41 9.39 -15.46
CA ASP A 186 -3.93 10.07 -14.27
C ASP A 186 -2.78 10.67 -13.47
N VAL A 187 -2.92 11.91 -13.01
CA VAL A 187 -1.89 12.63 -12.25
C VAL A 187 -2.35 12.80 -10.82
N ILE A 188 -1.52 12.38 -9.85
CA ILE A 188 -1.79 12.51 -8.42
C ILE A 188 -0.78 13.48 -7.80
N ASP A 189 -1.27 14.69 -7.52
CA ASP A 189 -0.50 15.78 -6.92
C ASP A 189 -0.29 15.62 -5.40
N ASN A 190 0.28 16.64 -4.76
CA ASN A 190 0.45 16.71 -3.30
C ASN A 190 -0.55 17.65 -2.59
N SER A 191 -1.71 17.94 -3.18
CA SER A 191 -2.70 18.86 -2.58
C SER A 191 -3.36 18.34 -1.29
N THR A 192 -3.08 17.10 -0.90
CA THR A 192 -3.62 16.43 0.28
C THR A 192 -2.51 15.74 1.05
N ASP A 193 -2.78 15.34 2.30
CA ASP A 193 -1.86 14.50 3.05
C ASP A 193 -1.50 13.20 2.30
N PHE A 194 -0.38 12.59 2.68
CA PHE A 194 0.16 11.45 1.96
C PHE A 194 -0.78 10.24 1.94
N ASP A 195 -1.56 9.96 3.01
CA ASP A 195 -2.48 8.82 2.99
C ASP A 195 -3.65 9.10 2.04
N THR A 196 -4.17 10.33 2.02
CA THR A 196 -5.18 10.76 1.04
C THR A 196 -4.64 10.71 -0.38
N LYS A 197 -3.39 11.11 -0.62
CA LYS A 197 -2.71 10.96 -1.91
C LYS A 197 -2.74 9.51 -2.40
N LEU A 198 -2.41 8.55 -1.53
CA LEU A 198 -2.43 7.13 -1.86
C LEU A 198 -3.86 6.58 -2.05
N ARG A 199 -4.86 7.10 -1.32
CA ARG A 199 -6.27 6.76 -1.57
C ARG A 199 -6.71 7.22 -2.95
N ARG A 200 -6.34 8.44 -3.36
CA ARG A 200 -6.61 8.97 -4.72
C ARG A 200 -5.94 8.12 -5.80
N LEU A 201 -4.70 7.64 -5.57
CA LEU A 201 -4.05 6.66 -6.44
C LEU A 201 -4.91 5.39 -6.60
N ILE A 202 -5.29 4.73 -5.50
CA ILE A 202 -6.09 3.50 -5.56
C ILE A 202 -7.45 3.76 -6.23
N ALA A 203 -8.11 4.87 -5.88
CA ALA A 203 -9.41 5.26 -6.43
C ALA A 203 -9.32 5.45 -7.95
N SER A 204 -8.26 6.11 -8.43
CA SER A 204 -8.03 6.31 -9.85
C SER A 204 -7.91 4.98 -10.60
N VAL A 205 -7.17 4.02 -10.04
CA VAL A 205 -7.02 2.68 -10.63
C VAL A 205 -8.36 1.93 -10.61
N CYS A 206 -9.08 1.95 -9.49
CA CYS A 206 -10.38 1.26 -9.38
C CYS A 206 -11.42 1.81 -10.36
N ARG A 207 -11.50 3.14 -10.48
CA ARG A 207 -12.40 3.83 -11.42
C ARG A 207 -12.15 3.40 -12.86
N ARG A 208 -10.89 3.26 -13.28
CA ARG A 208 -10.54 2.84 -14.64
C ARG A 208 -10.81 1.36 -14.90
N ILE A 209 -10.59 0.50 -13.90
CA ILE A 209 -10.94 -0.92 -13.97
C ILE A 209 -12.45 -1.12 -13.97
N GLY A 210 -13.22 -0.19 -13.38
CA GLY A 210 -14.66 -0.34 -13.16
C GLY A 210 -15.01 -1.07 -11.86
N ILE A 211 -14.12 -1.05 -10.86
CA ILE A 211 -14.39 -1.58 -9.52
C ILE A 211 -15.13 -0.50 -8.73
N ASP A 212 -16.37 -0.79 -8.32
CA ASP A 212 -17.09 0.02 -7.35
C ASP A 212 -16.46 -0.16 -5.97
N THR A 213 -15.85 0.91 -5.46
CA THR A 213 -15.26 0.93 -4.12
C THR A 213 -16.17 1.56 -3.06
N GLY A 214 -17.41 1.89 -3.44
CA GLY A 214 -18.29 2.70 -2.64
C GLY A 214 -17.60 4.00 -2.22
N ASP A 215 -17.81 4.40 -0.98
CA ASP A 215 -17.24 5.62 -0.41
C ASP A 215 -15.91 5.39 0.33
N ARG A 216 -15.41 4.15 0.36
CA ARG A 216 -14.21 3.75 1.11
C ARG A 216 -12.96 4.54 0.73
N LEU A 217 -12.82 4.87 -0.55
CA LEU A 217 -11.66 5.58 -1.10
C LEU A 217 -11.91 7.08 -1.32
N ALA A 218 -13.09 7.58 -0.94
CA ALA A 218 -13.38 9.01 -1.03
C ALA A 218 -12.44 9.82 -0.13
N THR A 219 -12.17 11.07 -0.51
CA THR A 219 -11.20 11.95 0.16
C THR A 219 -11.53 12.18 1.65
N ASN A 220 -12.82 12.23 1.99
CA ASN A 220 -13.34 12.38 3.36
C ASN A 220 -13.64 11.05 4.06
N SER A 221 -13.24 9.91 3.46
CA SER A 221 -13.36 8.60 4.10
C SER A 221 -12.46 8.53 5.33
N HIS A 222 -13.04 8.13 6.45
CA HIS A 222 -12.36 8.00 7.72
C HIS A 222 -12.64 6.63 8.35
N LYS A 223 -11.72 6.20 9.20
CA LYS A 223 -11.87 4.94 9.92
C LYS A 223 -12.95 5.09 10.98
N LEU A 224 -13.89 4.14 11.02
CA LEU A 224 -14.80 3.96 12.14
C LEU A 224 -14.51 2.63 12.85
N LYS A 225 -14.63 2.64 14.18
CA LYS A 225 -14.42 1.48 15.04
C LYS A 225 -15.57 1.37 16.03
N PHE A 226 -16.17 0.20 16.12
CA PHE A 226 -17.32 -0.07 16.98
C PHE A 226 -17.06 -1.23 17.92
N LEU A 227 -17.63 -1.15 19.12
CA LEU A 227 -17.67 -2.25 20.08
C LEU A 227 -18.87 -3.15 19.78
N VAL A 228 -18.62 -4.45 19.62
CA VAL A 228 -19.64 -5.48 19.41
C VAL A 228 -19.80 -6.29 20.70
N SER A 229 -21.03 -6.48 21.18
CA SER A 229 -21.26 -7.18 22.46
C SER A 229 -21.15 -8.70 22.34
N SER A 230 -21.53 -9.28 21.21
CA SER A 230 -21.48 -10.72 20.98
C SER A 230 -21.31 -11.05 19.51
N LEU A 231 -20.64 -12.17 19.24
CA LEU A 231 -20.49 -12.70 17.89
C LEU A 231 -21.79 -13.41 17.49
N ALA A 232 -22.39 -12.99 16.38
CA ALA A 232 -23.53 -13.69 15.80
C ALA A 232 -23.14 -15.06 15.21
N PRO A 233 -24.10 -15.96 15.03
CA PRO A 233 -23.93 -17.19 14.26
C PRO A 233 -23.41 -16.94 12.83
N ASP A 234 -22.59 -17.87 12.33
CA ASP A 234 -21.88 -17.73 11.05
C ASP A 234 -22.83 -17.65 9.83
N ASP A 235 -24.00 -18.28 9.91
CA ASP A 235 -25.04 -18.28 8.86
C ASP A 235 -25.71 -16.91 8.66
N MET A 236 -25.60 -16.02 9.65
CA MET A 236 -26.09 -14.64 9.53
C MET A 236 -25.14 -13.73 8.75
N PHE A 237 -23.88 -14.15 8.57
CA PHE A 237 -22.90 -13.34 7.85
C PHE A 237 -23.01 -13.56 6.34
N PRO A 238 -22.80 -12.50 5.53
CA PRO A 238 -22.49 -12.69 4.11
C PRO A 238 -21.17 -13.46 3.96
N PRO A 239 -20.82 -13.93 2.75
CA PRO A 239 -19.56 -14.63 2.51
C PRO A 239 -18.36 -13.90 3.14
N PHE A 240 -17.64 -14.62 3.99
CA PHE A 240 -16.56 -14.07 4.80
C PHE A 240 -15.28 -14.89 4.69
N GLN A 241 -14.18 -14.30 5.16
CA GLN A 241 -12.88 -14.95 5.30
C GLN A 241 -12.30 -14.66 6.68
N ASP A 242 -11.84 -15.70 7.36
CA ASP A 242 -11.26 -15.61 8.69
C ASP A 242 -9.74 -15.74 8.64
N PHE A 243 -9.05 -14.82 9.32
CA PHE A 243 -7.60 -14.79 9.39
C PHE A 243 -7.12 -14.82 10.83
N GLU A 244 -6.16 -15.68 11.13
CA GLU A 244 -5.41 -15.60 12.37
C GLU A 244 -4.46 -14.40 12.30
N VAL A 245 -4.51 -13.54 13.31
CA VAL A 245 -3.66 -12.35 13.38
C VAL A 245 -2.99 -12.27 14.75
N VAL A 246 -1.66 -12.16 14.71
CA VAL A 246 -0.80 -12.00 15.88
C VAL A 246 -0.06 -10.67 15.78
N HIS A 247 -0.03 -9.91 16.87
CA HIS A 247 0.82 -8.73 16.99
C HIS A 247 1.74 -8.81 18.20
N ASP A 248 2.98 -8.35 18.01
CA ASP A 248 3.99 -8.24 19.05
C ASP A 248 4.59 -6.84 18.99
N TYR A 249 4.59 -6.11 20.11
CA TYR A 249 5.29 -4.83 20.22
C TYR A 249 6.77 -5.07 20.49
N LEU A 250 7.63 -4.24 19.93
CA LEU A 250 9.08 -4.33 20.06
C LEU A 250 9.63 -3.20 20.92
N VAL A 251 10.74 -3.46 21.61
CA VAL A 251 11.51 -2.44 22.31
C VAL A 251 12.11 -1.49 21.27
N THR A 252 12.08 -0.18 21.58
CA THR A 252 12.64 0.86 20.72
C THR A 252 13.63 1.70 21.52
N SER A 253 14.61 2.28 20.82
CA SER A 253 15.65 3.13 21.42
C SER A 253 15.13 4.50 21.88
N SER A 254 13.95 4.91 21.43
CA SER A 254 13.36 6.21 21.74
C SER A 254 11.87 6.06 22.08
N PRO A 255 11.38 6.70 23.16
CA PRO A 255 9.95 6.72 23.50
C PRO A 255 9.06 7.34 22.41
N LYS A 256 9.63 8.15 21.51
CA LYS A 256 8.92 8.74 20.36
C LYS A 256 8.67 7.74 19.23
N ILE A 257 9.27 6.55 19.31
CA ILE A 257 9.18 5.50 18.30
C ILE A 257 8.45 4.30 18.89
N GLN A 258 7.38 3.87 18.24
CA GLN A 258 6.70 2.62 18.53
C GLN A 258 6.96 1.64 17.39
N ALA A 259 7.35 0.40 17.70
CA ALA A 259 7.51 -0.64 16.71
C ALA A 259 6.63 -1.85 17.04
N ARG A 260 6.08 -2.49 16.02
CA ARG A 260 5.33 -3.74 16.15
C ARG A 260 5.51 -4.66 14.96
N LEU A 261 5.47 -5.96 15.22
CA LEU A 261 5.35 -6.99 14.21
C LEU A 261 3.89 -7.42 14.10
N ARG A 262 3.50 -7.83 12.90
CA ARG A 262 2.22 -8.49 12.62
C ARG A 262 2.48 -9.75 11.82
N LYS A 263 1.96 -10.88 12.31
CA LYS A 263 1.79 -12.13 11.55
C LYS A 263 0.30 -12.29 11.25
N ARG A 264 -0.06 -12.47 9.98
CA ARG A 264 -1.45 -12.71 9.55
C ARG A 264 -1.50 -13.85 8.55
N GLY A 265 -2.42 -14.80 8.73
CA GLY A 265 -2.51 -15.96 7.85
C GLY A 265 -3.79 -16.76 7.99
N GLN A 266 -3.94 -17.75 7.10
CA GLN A 266 -4.98 -18.77 7.11
C GLN A 266 -4.45 -20.02 6.40
N ASN A 267 -4.95 -21.21 6.77
CA ASN A 267 -4.58 -22.48 6.11
C ASN A 267 -3.06 -22.70 6.01
N GLY A 268 -2.32 -22.41 7.09
CA GLY A 268 -0.85 -22.58 7.15
C GLY A 268 -0.04 -21.55 6.36
N ASN A 269 -0.66 -20.63 5.63
CA ASN A 269 0.00 -19.60 4.85
C ASN A 269 0.02 -18.26 5.58
N TRP A 270 1.19 -17.62 5.66
CA TRP A 270 1.43 -16.46 6.52
C TRP A 270 2.05 -15.27 5.79
N SER A 271 1.63 -14.08 6.19
CA SER A 271 2.21 -12.79 5.82
C SER A 271 2.75 -12.09 7.07
N TYR A 272 3.90 -11.42 6.92
CA TYR A 272 4.58 -10.75 8.01
C TYR A 272 4.80 -9.28 7.67
N MET A 273 4.60 -8.41 8.66
CA MET A 273 4.81 -6.98 8.50
C MET A 273 5.38 -6.36 9.76
N HIS A 274 6.40 -5.54 9.60
CA HIS A 274 6.93 -4.67 10.63
C HIS A 274 6.34 -3.27 10.45
N THR A 275 5.82 -2.67 11.52
CA THR A 275 5.29 -1.30 11.53
C THR A 275 6.05 -0.48 12.55
N GLN A 276 6.59 0.67 12.15
CA GLN A 276 7.20 1.67 13.02
C GLN A 276 6.42 2.96 12.94
N ARG A 277 6.03 3.52 14.07
CA ARG A 277 5.43 4.85 14.18
C ARG A 277 6.44 5.77 14.84
N ARG A 278 6.80 6.87 14.18
CA ARG A 278 7.65 7.93 14.74
C ARG A 278 6.83 9.20 14.89
N ARG A 279 6.93 9.86 16.04
CA ARG A 279 6.43 11.24 16.21
C ARG A 279 7.54 12.21 15.87
N ASP A 280 7.30 13.06 14.89
CA ASP A 280 8.23 14.12 14.52
C ASP A 280 8.03 15.38 15.39
N VAL A 281 8.96 16.33 15.28
CA VAL A 281 9.01 17.58 16.06
C VAL A 281 7.75 18.43 15.84
N ASP A 282 7.18 18.40 14.64
CA ASP A 282 5.97 19.17 14.26
C ASP A 282 4.64 18.46 14.58
N SER A 283 4.64 17.52 15.54
CA SER A 283 3.47 16.74 15.96
C SER A 283 2.86 15.81 14.90
N GLN A 284 3.46 15.69 13.72
CA GLN A 284 3.07 14.69 12.73
C GLN A 284 3.54 13.29 13.15
N VAL A 285 2.69 12.30 12.91
CA VAL A 285 2.99 10.90 13.21
C VAL A 285 3.19 10.15 11.90
N ILE A 286 4.44 9.73 11.65
CA ILE A 286 4.83 8.96 10.47
C ILE A 286 4.74 7.47 10.81
N GLU A 287 3.94 6.71 10.07
CA GLU A 287 3.81 5.26 10.20
C GLU A 287 4.52 4.55 9.03
N VAL A 288 5.69 3.98 9.25
CA VAL A 288 6.40 3.15 8.28
C VAL A 288 5.98 1.69 8.40
N LYS A 289 5.51 1.06 7.33
CA LYS A 289 5.20 -0.37 7.25
C LYS A 289 6.20 -1.06 6.33
N ARG A 290 6.68 -2.25 6.69
CA ARG A 290 7.59 -3.06 5.88
C ARG A 290 7.08 -4.48 5.81
N GLN A 291 6.91 -5.01 4.61
CA GLN A 291 6.71 -6.44 4.45
C GLN A 291 8.03 -7.13 4.74
N ILE A 292 8.01 -8.18 5.55
CA ILE A 292 9.23 -8.87 5.97
C ILE A 292 9.12 -10.36 5.70
N THR A 293 10.26 -11.05 5.63
CA THR A 293 10.26 -12.51 5.49
C THR A 293 9.92 -13.19 6.82
N HIS A 294 9.62 -14.49 6.76
CA HIS A 294 9.46 -15.29 7.98
C HIS A 294 10.73 -15.26 8.84
N ARG A 295 11.91 -15.32 8.20
CA ARG A 295 13.21 -15.28 8.90
C ARG A 295 13.39 -13.96 9.65
N ASP A 296 13.11 -12.83 9.00
CA ASP A 296 13.21 -11.51 9.64
C ASP A 296 12.22 -11.37 10.79
N TYR A 297 10.99 -11.88 10.62
CA TYR A 297 9.99 -11.89 11.68
C TYR A 297 10.48 -12.63 12.92
N ILE A 298 11.05 -13.84 12.76
CA ILE A 298 11.61 -14.62 13.87
C ILE A 298 12.80 -13.89 14.52
N ASN A 299 13.71 -13.33 13.72
CA ASN A 299 14.86 -12.59 14.24
C ASN A 299 14.42 -11.37 15.07
N MET A 300 13.46 -10.59 14.58
CA MET A 300 12.98 -9.37 15.24
C MET A 300 12.12 -9.67 16.47
N LEU A 301 11.47 -10.85 16.54
CA LEU A 301 10.73 -11.29 17.72
C LEU A 301 11.60 -11.39 18.98
N SER A 302 12.92 -11.53 18.85
CA SER A 302 13.86 -11.48 19.98
C SER A 302 13.85 -10.15 20.74
N GLN A 303 13.40 -9.06 20.08
CA GLN A 303 13.34 -7.71 20.64
C GLN A 303 11.95 -7.35 21.16
N ARG A 304 11.11 -8.35 21.46
CA ARG A 304 9.76 -8.13 21.94
C ARG A 304 9.77 -7.34 23.26
N ASP A 305 8.90 -6.34 23.34
CA ASP A 305 8.71 -5.57 24.57
C ASP A 305 7.91 -6.38 25.59
N GLU A 306 8.55 -6.70 26.70
CA GLU A 306 7.96 -7.46 27.80
C GLU A 306 6.84 -6.72 28.53
N LYS A 307 6.74 -5.38 28.37
CA LYS A 307 5.63 -4.58 28.90
C LYS A 307 4.31 -4.84 28.17
N HIS A 308 4.35 -5.54 27.04
CA HIS A 308 3.19 -5.84 26.22
C HIS A 308 2.90 -7.35 26.12
N HIS A 309 1.64 -7.72 26.31
CA HIS A 309 1.08 -8.99 25.87
C HIS A 309 1.11 -9.11 24.35
N ARG A 310 1.26 -10.34 23.89
CA ARG A 310 1.04 -10.70 22.49
C ARG A 310 -0.46 -10.57 22.23
N VAL A 311 -0.83 -9.85 21.18
CA VAL A 311 -2.25 -9.71 20.82
C VAL A 311 -2.59 -10.80 19.82
N LEU A 312 -3.49 -11.69 20.22
CA LEU A 312 -4.05 -12.75 19.39
C LEU A 312 -5.48 -12.38 19.02
N LYS A 313 -5.82 -12.48 17.74
CA LYS A 313 -7.19 -12.26 17.28
C LYS A 313 -7.52 -13.08 16.05
N LEU A 314 -8.78 -13.46 15.96
CA LEU A 314 -9.39 -13.91 14.71
C LEU A 314 -9.97 -12.68 14.02
N ARG A 315 -9.56 -12.43 12.77
CA ARG A 315 -10.09 -11.33 11.96
C ARG A 315 -11.02 -11.89 10.90
N ARG A 316 -12.32 -11.63 11.05
CA ARG A 316 -13.34 -11.92 10.06
C ARG A 316 -13.51 -10.73 9.11
N CYS A 317 -13.32 -10.97 7.83
CA CYS A 317 -13.49 -9.96 6.78
C CYS A 317 -14.69 -10.31 5.92
N PHE A 318 -15.58 -9.36 5.67
CA PHE A 318 -16.78 -9.56 4.87
C PHE A 318 -17.25 -8.27 4.20
N MET A 319 -18.04 -8.39 3.13
CA MET A 319 -18.67 -7.25 2.46
C MET A 319 -20.10 -7.09 2.98
N LEU A 320 -20.47 -5.86 3.33
CA LEU A 320 -21.82 -5.53 3.77
C LEU A 320 -22.22 -4.18 3.17
N ASN A 321 -23.30 -4.13 2.38
CA ASN A 321 -23.76 -2.90 1.71
C ASN A 321 -22.64 -2.18 0.94
N ASN A 322 -21.84 -2.93 0.19
CA ASN A 322 -20.63 -2.47 -0.53
C ASN A 322 -19.51 -1.90 0.36
N MET A 323 -19.59 -2.03 1.68
CA MET A 323 -18.52 -1.68 2.61
C MET A 323 -17.73 -2.92 3.04
N TYR A 324 -16.40 -2.80 3.03
CA TYR A 324 -15.51 -3.85 3.50
C TYR A 324 -15.33 -3.75 5.02
N MET A 325 -15.88 -4.73 5.73
CA MET A 325 -15.88 -4.78 7.19
C MET A 325 -14.75 -5.69 7.69
N GLN A 326 -14.12 -5.28 8.79
CA GLN A 326 -13.14 -6.09 9.52
C GLN A 326 -13.60 -6.26 10.96
N MET A 327 -13.93 -7.48 11.36
CA MET A 327 -14.30 -7.82 12.73
C MET A 327 -13.14 -8.54 13.41
N ASP A 328 -12.58 -7.92 14.44
CA ASP A 328 -11.51 -8.46 15.28
C ASP A 328 -12.08 -9.08 16.54
N ILE A 329 -11.95 -10.40 16.67
CA ILE A 329 -12.35 -11.17 17.84
C ILE A 329 -11.07 -11.48 18.63
N TYR A 330 -10.88 -10.82 19.77
CA TYR A 330 -9.69 -11.00 20.60
C TYR A 330 -9.69 -12.39 21.25
N LYS A 331 -8.51 -13.02 21.32
CA LYS A 331 -8.29 -14.36 21.84
C LYS A 331 -7.24 -14.34 22.95
N GLY A 332 -7.37 -15.28 23.89
CA GLY A 332 -6.40 -15.49 24.97
C GLY A 332 -5.13 -16.22 24.49
N PRO A 333 -4.00 -16.08 25.20
CA PRO A 333 -3.80 -15.24 26.38
C PRO A 333 -3.73 -13.74 26.06
N CYS A 334 -4.48 -12.93 26.79
CA CYS A 334 -4.54 -11.47 26.66
C CYS A 334 -4.77 -10.81 28.03
N HIS A 335 -4.70 -9.49 28.11
CA HIS A 335 -5.12 -8.77 29.31
C HIS A 335 -6.62 -9.04 29.57
N PRO A 336 -7.09 -9.14 30.83
CA PRO A 336 -8.51 -9.32 31.16
C PRO A 336 -9.51 -8.37 30.46
N ARG A 337 -9.08 -7.15 30.10
CA ARG A 337 -9.92 -6.17 29.37
C ARG A 337 -10.21 -6.58 27.92
N CYS A 338 -9.44 -7.51 27.39
CA CYS A 338 -9.57 -8.04 26.04
C CYS A 338 -10.37 -9.36 26.01
N GLU A 339 -10.71 -9.94 27.17
CA GLU A 339 -11.50 -11.15 27.22
C GLU A 339 -12.90 -10.88 26.66
N GLY A 340 -13.30 -11.66 25.64
CA GLY A 340 -14.56 -11.45 24.93
C GLY A 340 -14.64 -10.16 24.09
N LEU A 341 -13.55 -9.41 23.94
CA LEU A 341 -13.56 -8.15 23.19
C LEU A 341 -13.72 -8.40 21.69
N ILE A 342 -14.75 -7.78 21.10
CA ILE A 342 -14.98 -7.79 19.66
C ILE A 342 -15.03 -6.35 19.15
N LEU A 343 -14.21 -6.05 18.15
CA LEU A 343 -14.16 -4.73 17.50
C LEU A 343 -14.50 -4.86 16.03
N LEU A 344 -15.44 -4.05 15.55
CA LEU A 344 -15.79 -3.94 14.14
C LEU A 344 -15.19 -2.65 13.57
N GLU A 345 -14.44 -2.77 12.47
CA GLU A 345 -13.78 -1.65 11.81
C GLU A 345 -14.21 -1.54 10.35
N THR A 346 -14.37 -0.32 9.87
CA THR A 346 -14.59 -0.01 8.45
C THR A 346 -14.06 1.39 8.11
N TYR A 347 -14.06 1.74 6.83
CA TYR A 347 -13.72 3.07 6.32
C TYR A 347 -14.85 3.55 5.43
N THR A 348 -15.39 4.73 5.75
CA THR A 348 -16.56 5.31 5.08
C THR A 348 -16.53 6.83 5.22
N THR A 349 -17.31 7.52 4.40
CA THR A 349 -17.60 8.95 4.50
C THR A 349 -18.73 9.26 5.46
N LEU A 350 -19.54 8.25 5.82
CA LEU A 350 -20.67 8.40 6.72
C LEU A 350 -20.21 8.71 8.14
N LYS A 351 -21.04 9.43 8.89
CA LYS A 351 -20.85 9.59 10.34
C LYS A 351 -21.18 8.26 11.05
N GLY A 352 -20.55 8.01 12.20
CA GLY A 352 -20.77 6.77 12.95
C GLY A 352 -22.23 6.51 13.33
N SER A 353 -22.99 7.55 13.72
CA SER A 353 -24.43 7.43 14.01
C SER A 353 -25.26 7.00 12.80
N GLU A 354 -24.92 7.52 11.62
CA GLU A 354 -25.60 7.18 10.37
C GLU A 354 -25.27 5.75 9.94
N LEU A 355 -24.00 5.35 10.05
CA LEU A 355 -23.58 3.98 9.75
C LEU A 355 -24.27 2.98 10.68
N ILE A 356 -24.34 3.25 11.99
CA ILE A 356 -25.03 2.38 12.96
C ILE A 356 -26.48 2.11 12.52
N GLY A 357 -27.20 3.13 12.04
CA GLY A 357 -28.56 2.98 11.53
C GLY A 357 -28.69 2.11 10.27
N ARG A 358 -27.59 1.89 9.53
CA ARG A 358 -27.53 1.05 8.33
C ARG A 358 -26.97 -0.35 8.61
N LEU A 359 -26.40 -0.59 9.81
CA LEU A 359 -25.85 -1.89 10.16
C LEU A 359 -26.98 -2.86 10.57
N PRO A 360 -26.94 -4.12 10.11
CA PRO A 360 -27.92 -5.11 10.47
C PRO A 360 -27.82 -5.44 11.96
N ALA A 361 -28.97 -5.69 12.58
CA ALA A 361 -29.09 -5.90 14.03
C ALA A 361 -28.23 -7.06 14.54
N PHE A 362 -27.96 -8.08 13.72
CA PHE A 362 -27.14 -9.23 14.11
C PHE A 362 -25.71 -8.86 14.50
N LEU A 363 -25.18 -7.72 14.04
CA LEU A 363 -23.83 -7.29 14.40
C LEU A 363 -23.71 -6.82 15.86
N ASN A 364 -24.82 -6.66 16.58
CA ASN A 364 -24.85 -6.34 18.01
C ASN A 364 -23.90 -5.17 18.39
N VAL A 365 -23.91 -4.11 17.57
CA VAL A 365 -23.07 -2.92 17.80
C VAL A 365 -23.61 -2.12 18.97
N THR A 366 -22.75 -1.87 19.97
CA THR A 366 -23.14 -1.19 21.21
C THR A 366 -22.78 0.30 21.21
N LYS A 367 -21.58 0.64 20.74
CA LYS A 367 -21.10 2.02 20.69
C LYS A 367 -19.95 2.18 19.72
N GLU A 368 -19.80 3.40 19.23
CA GLU A 368 -18.59 3.83 18.54
C GLU A 368 -17.45 4.05 19.54
N VAL A 369 -16.26 3.55 19.20
CA VAL A 369 -15.01 3.69 19.97
C VAL A 369 -13.86 4.19 19.10
N THR A 370 -14.17 4.82 17.96
CA THR A 370 -13.20 5.48 17.07
C THR A 370 -12.36 6.49 17.85
N GLY A 371 -11.03 6.45 17.67
CA GLY A 371 -10.10 7.34 18.38
C GLY A 371 -10.00 7.13 19.89
N ASN A 372 -10.81 6.27 20.52
CA ASN A 372 -10.79 6.06 21.96
C ASN A 372 -9.51 5.30 22.37
N PRO A 373 -8.61 5.91 23.17
CA PRO A 373 -7.35 5.28 23.54
C PRO A 373 -7.52 3.95 24.28
N SER A 374 -8.61 3.76 25.02
CA SER A 374 -8.89 2.51 25.74
C SER A 374 -9.08 1.30 24.81
N TYR A 375 -9.44 1.54 23.56
CA TYR A 375 -9.64 0.54 22.51
C TYR A 375 -8.54 0.60 21.43
N SER A 376 -7.42 1.27 21.73
CA SER A 376 -6.23 1.22 20.89
C SER A 376 -5.48 -0.10 21.17
N MET A 377 -4.99 -0.75 20.11
CA MET A 377 -4.30 -2.03 20.25
C MET A 377 -3.06 -1.95 21.16
N PHE A 378 -2.39 -0.80 21.19
CA PHE A 378 -1.24 -0.56 22.06
C PHE A 378 -1.62 -0.57 23.54
N ASN A 379 -2.72 0.09 23.89
CA ASN A 379 -3.17 0.13 25.28
C ASN A 379 -3.85 -1.18 25.71
N LEU A 380 -4.44 -1.92 24.76
CA LEU A 380 -5.01 -3.25 24.99
C LEU A 380 -3.91 -4.30 25.19
N SER A 381 -2.71 -4.10 24.66
CA SER A 381 -1.59 -5.03 24.84
C SER A 381 -0.77 -4.74 26.10
N PHE A 382 -0.81 -3.54 26.67
CA PHE A 382 0.00 -3.19 27.84
C PHE A 382 -0.35 -4.07 29.06
N LYS A 383 0.67 -4.59 29.78
CA LYS A 383 0.49 -5.50 30.92
C LYS A 383 0.09 -4.79 32.22
N ALA A 384 0.56 -3.56 32.43
CA ALA A 384 0.32 -2.86 33.70
C ALA A 384 -1.13 -2.38 33.84
N GLU A 385 -1.59 -2.23 35.08
CA GLU A 385 -2.93 -1.78 35.38
C GLU A 385 -3.22 -0.35 34.87
N TRP A 386 -4.45 -0.17 34.40
CA TRP A 386 -4.92 0.98 33.66
C TRP A 386 -5.65 1.96 34.60
N THR A 387 -5.18 3.20 34.71
CA THR A 387 -5.95 4.31 35.31
C THR A 387 -6.18 5.43 34.28
N PRO A 388 -7.42 5.91 34.06
CA PRO A 388 -7.73 6.95 33.08
C PRO A 388 -6.91 8.24 33.22
N ARG A 389 -6.47 8.58 34.44
CA ARG A 389 -5.66 9.78 34.73
C ARG A 389 -4.25 9.74 34.16
N LYS A 390 -3.61 8.57 34.03
CA LYS A 390 -2.24 8.45 33.48
C LYS A 390 -2.16 8.58 31.95
N LEU A 391 -3.30 8.47 31.25
CA LEU A 391 -3.37 8.48 29.78
C LEU A 391 -3.19 9.88 29.16
N LYS A 392 -3.64 10.95 29.85
CA LYS A 392 -3.55 12.32 29.31
C LYS A 392 -2.12 12.83 29.19
N ASN A 393 -1.20 12.32 30.01
CA ASN A 393 0.13 12.90 30.15
C ASN A 393 1.26 12.14 29.47
N GLU A 394 1.10 10.85 29.14
CA GLU A 394 2.25 10.06 28.66
C GLU A 394 2.13 9.51 27.23
N ASN A 395 0.93 9.20 26.71
CA ASN A 395 0.84 8.48 25.43
C ASN A 395 -0.45 8.75 24.64
N ASN A 396 -0.55 9.92 23.99
CA ASN A 396 -1.56 10.19 22.95
C ASN A 396 -1.24 9.47 21.63
N CYS A 397 -1.20 8.13 21.64
CA CYS A 397 -1.32 7.31 20.43
C CYS A 397 -2.80 7.11 20.11
N VAL A 398 -3.45 8.20 19.73
CA VAL A 398 -4.83 8.19 19.21
C VAL A 398 -4.79 7.51 17.84
N ASP A 399 -5.75 6.64 17.53
CA ASP A 399 -6.02 6.21 16.15
C ASP A 399 -6.50 7.45 15.36
N GLY A 400 -5.55 8.25 14.86
CA GLY A 400 -5.78 9.49 14.10
C GLY A 400 -5.23 9.41 12.67
N ALA A 401 -5.22 10.53 11.95
CA ALA A 401 -4.58 10.63 10.65
C ALA A 401 -3.06 10.41 10.80
N TYR A 402 -2.51 9.43 10.08
CA TYR A 402 -1.07 9.13 10.08
C TYR A 402 -0.54 9.27 8.66
N THR A 403 0.64 9.87 8.51
CA THR A 403 1.41 9.80 7.27
C THR A 403 2.01 8.40 7.16
N THR A 404 1.34 7.50 6.42
CA THR A 404 1.77 6.09 6.34
C THR A 404 2.72 5.86 5.15
N ILE A 405 3.97 5.53 5.42
CA ILE A 405 4.99 5.14 4.44
C ILE A 405 5.08 3.61 4.40
N ILE A 406 5.21 2.97 3.25
CA ILE A 406 5.45 1.53 3.16
C ILE A 406 6.77 1.30 2.43
N GLN A 407 7.75 0.76 3.12
CA GLN A 407 9.05 0.39 2.57
C GLN A 407 9.03 -1.10 2.21
N ASN A 408 9.69 -1.47 1.12
CA ASN A 408 9.94 -2.88 0.81
C ASN A 408 11.18 -3.36 1.54
#